data_AF-A0A2P9H6Y9-F1
#
_entry.id   AF-A0A2P9H6Y9-F1
#
_cell.length_a   1.000
_cell.length_b   1.000
_cell.length_c   1.000
_cell.angle_alpha   90.00
_cell.angle_beta   90.00
_cell.angle_gamma   90.00
#
_symmetry.space_group_name_H-M   'P 1'
#
loop_
_entity.id
_entity.type
_entity.pdbx_description
1 polymer ?
#
loop_
_entity_poly.entity_id
_entity_poly.type
_entity_poly.pdbx_seq_one_letter_code
_entity_poly.pdbx_strand_id
1 'polypeptide(L)'
;MRNAWILRPHQIKSRSARGKLERSELKVLAKGDSWFSTGSFPVCNMLQQMQFSRSACILNLAIPGDTAAAMSERIQNWNDEFSFQVGAHDAPRWDAILMSAGGNDLINALPHLIRGGINSHRASDYVDSEALFALEQGLVASYARIVSFRDHESSPNRGVPIFVHTYDYMTPSCAPARFYDLVTITGPWLSPQMRAVPRHLWVALSNYLVDRVANTLRSLEVTLPNFVVIDTRGTLCSVRPETSRRCGDWQNEIHPSRAGYQKLAPAVASVVDRHLRRSAERPCGADVSLPRSDDESRFITDCGSMAGFLRRLRMQP
;
A
#
# COMPACT_ATOMS: atom_id res chain seq x y z
N MET A 1 -16.41 -21.64 5.65
CA MET A 1 -17.17 -21.04 4.52
C MET A 1 -16.65 -19.63 4.30
N ARG A 2 -16.52 -19.15 3.05
CA ARG A 2 -16.14 -17.74 2.79
C ARG A 2 -17.19 -16.81 3.43
N ASN A 3 -16.75 -15.88 4.26
CA ASN A 3 -17.63 -14.95 4.98
C ASN A 3 -17.47 -13.49 4.55
N ALA A 4 -16.72 -13.23 3.47
CA ALA A 4 -16.61 -11.92 2.83
C ALA A 4 -17.41 -11.89 1.51
N TRP A 5 -18.36 -10.97 1.42
CA TRP A 5 -19.14 -10.69 0.21
C TRP A 5 -18.54 -9.51 -0.53
N ILE A 6 -18.28 -9.65 -1.83
CA ILE A 6 -17.71 -8.57 -2.64
C ILE A 6 -18.81 -7.93 -3.49
N LEU A 7 -18.90 -6.60 -3.38
CA LEU A 7 -19.75 -5.76 -4.21
C LEU A 7 -18.90 -4.97 -5.20
N ARG A 8 -19.45 -4.76 -6.41
CA ARG A 8 -18.93 -3.84 -7.43
C ARG A 8 -19.71 -2.52 -7.38
N PRO A 9 -19.14 -1.41 -7.90
CA PRO A 9 -19.78 -0.09 -7.83
C PRO A 9 -21.21 -0.09 -8.38
N HIS A 10 -21.45 -0.74 -9.54
CA HIS A 10 -22.77 -0.80 -10.14
C HIS A 10 -23.81 -1.58 -9.29
N GLN A 11 -23.36 -2.49 -8.41
CA GLN A 11 -24.25 -3.32 -7.60
C GLN A 11 -24.81 -2.57 -6.39
N ILE A 12 -24.09 -1.58 -5.85
CA ILE A 12 -24.50 -0.82 -4.65
C ILE A 12 -25.77 0.02 -4.86
N LYS A 13 -26.15 0.24 -6.12
CA LYS A 13 -27.42 0.91 -6.48
C LYS A 13 -28.64 0.04 -6.16
N SER A 14 -28.47 -1.28 -6.03
CA SER A 14 -29.56 -2.20 -5.72
C SER A 14 -29.87 -2.23 -4.21
N ARG A 15 -31.17 -2.29 -3.86
CA ARG A 15 -31.63 -2.43 -2.46
C ARG A 15 -31.07 -3.68 -1.78
N SER A 16 -30.94 -4.79 -2.51
CA SER A 16 -30.38 -6.03 -1.96
C SER A 16 -28.90 -5.89 -1.59
N ALA A 17 -28.08 -5.27 -2.44
CA ALA A 17 -26.67 -5.04 -2.13
C ALA A 17 -26.48 -4.08 -0.95
N ARG A 18 -27.26 -2.99 -0.88
CA ARG A 18 -27.26 -2.08 0.27
C ARG A 18 -27.64 -2.81 1.57
N GLY A 19 -28.71 -3.59 1.55
CA GLY A 19 -29.10 -4.39 2.71
C GLY A 19 -28.04 -5.42 3.12
N LYS A 20 -27.23 -5.94 2.19
CA LYS A 20 -26.09 -6.81 2.54
C LYS A 20 -24.96 -6.03 3.21
N LEU A 21 -24.60 -4.86 2.67
CA LEU A 21 -23.61 -3.98 3.28
C LEU A 21 -24.03 -3.57 4.69
N GLU A 22 -25.30 -3.19 4.87
CA GLU A 22 -25.86 -2.77 6.16
C GLU A 22 -25.91 -3.88 7.20
N ARG A 23 -26.22 -5.12 6.80
CA ARG A 23 -26.28 -6.29 7.70
C ARG A 23 -24.91 -6.91 7.99
N SER A 24 -23.87 -6.55 7.25
CA SER A 24 -22.54 -7.11 7.47
C SER A 24 -21.92 -6.46 8.70
N GLU A 25 -21.26 -7.29 9.51
CA GLU A 25 -20.59 -6.85 10.72
C GLU A 25 -19.34 -6.01 10.46
N LEU A 26 -18.70 -6.22 9.30
CA LEU A 26 -17.58 -5.44 8.81
C LEU A 26 -17.92 -4.89 7.42
N LYS A 27 -17.79 -3.58 7.26
CA LYS A 27 -17.92 -2.84 6.01
C LYS A 27 -16.52 -2.39 5.60
N VAL A 28 -16.05 -2.93 4.50
CA VAL A 28 -14.69 -2.67 4.00
C VAL A 28 -14.78 -2.01 2.64
N LEU A 29 -14.08 -0.89 2.46
CA LEU A 29 -13.89 -0.28 1.16
C LEU A 29 -12.56 -0.78 0.59
N ALA A 30 -12.53 -1.24 -0.66
CA ALA A 30 -11.30 -1.64 -1.32
C ALA A 30 -11.09 -0.79 -2.58
N LYS A 31 -9.94 -0.12 -2.66
CA LYS A 31 -9.49 0.60 -3.84
C LYS A 31 -8.12 0.07 -4.23
N GLY A 32 -7.81 0.04 -5.51
CA GLY A 32 -6.52 -0.45 -5.94
C GLY A 32 -6.44 -0.83 -7.40
N ASP A 33 -5.54 -1.76 -7.68
CA ASP A 33 -5.12 -2.13 -9.02
C ASP A 33 -5.53 -3.56 -9.42
N SER A 34 -4.73 -4.18 -10.28
CA SER A 34 -4.92 -5.53 -10.78
C SER A 34 -4.87 -6.59 -9.67
N TRP A 35 -4.21 -6.39 -8.54
CA TRP A 35 -4.19 -7.35 -7.42
C TRP A 35 -5.54 -7.45 -6.68
N PHE A 36 -6.36 -6.41 -6.76
CA PHE A 36 -7.72 -6.38 -6.20
C PHE A 36 -8.81 -6.61 -7.26
N SER A 37 -8.49 -6.53 -8.55
CA SER A 37 -9.50 -6.57 -9.63
C SER A 37 -9.33 -7.75 -10.59
N THR A 38 -8.10 -8.20 -10.83
CA THR A 38 -7.77 -9.26 -11.80
C THR A 38 -7.17 -10.48 -11.12
N GLY A 39 -7.45 -11.65 -11.71
CA GLY A 39 -6.58 -12.80 -11.57
C GLY A 39 -7.20 -14.05 -12.18
N SER A 40 -6.50 -15.19 -12.10
CA SER A 40 -6.77 -16.40 -12.91
C SER A 40 -8.25 -16.77 -12.94
N PHE A 41 -8.82 -17.14 -14.09
CA PHE A 41 -10.22 -17.56 -14.15
C PHE A 41 -10.48 -18.95 -13.52
N PRO A 42 -11.61 -19.13 -12.80
CA PRO A 42 -12.65 -18.10 -12.53
C PRO A 42 -12.06 -16.94 -11.73
N VAL A 43 -12.26 -15.70 -12.22
CA VAL A 43 -11.41 -14.54 -11.91
C VAL A 43 -11.13 -14.52 -10.42
N CYS A 44 -9.86 -14.62 -10.05
CA CYS A 44 -9.41 -14.81 -8.69
C CYS A 44 -8.41 -13.71 -8.30
N ASN A 45 -8.82 -12.77 -7.47
CA ASN A 45 -7.96 -11.74 -6.89
C ASN A 45 -7.81 -11.94 -5.37
N MET A 46 -6.99 -11.10 -4.73
CA MET A 46 -6.72 -11.23 -3.30
C MET A 46 -8.00 -11.09 -2.45
N LEU A 47 -8.88 -10.14 -2.77
CA LEU A 47 -10.10 -9.88 -2.00
C LEU A 47 -11.03 -11.12 -1.96
N GLN A 48 -11.12 -11.87 -3.05
CA GLN A 48 -11.95 -13.08 -3.13
C GLN A 48 -11.43 -14.25 -2.29
N GLN A 49 -10.15 -14.21 -1.88
CA GLN A 49 -9.55 -15.21 -1.01
C GLN A 49 -9.50 -14.74 0.46
N MET A 50 -9.89 -13.49 0.76
CA MET A 50 -9.92 -12.99 2.13
C MET A 50 -11.02 -13.66 2.95
N GLN A 51 -10.70 -13.91 4.22
CA GLN A 51 -11.62 -14.40 5.23
C GLN A 51 -11.39 -13.62 6.51
N PHE A 52 -12.48 -13.22 7.15
CA PHE A 52 -12.46 -12.43 8.38
C PHE A 52 -12.96 -13.30 9.54
N SER A 53 -12.85 -12.84 10.78
CA SER A 53 -13.48 -13.52 11.93
C SER A 53 -14.99 -13.27 12.00
N ARG A 54 -15.45 -12.17 11.37
CA ARG A 54 -16.84 -11.72 11.33
C ARG A 54 -17.36 -11.67 9.90
N SER A 55 -18.68 -11.58 9.74
CA SER A 55 -19.26 -11.38 8.40
C SER A 55 -18.80 -10.04 7.81
N ALA A 56 -18.28 -10.07 6.57
CA ALA A 56 -17.74 -8.87 5.93
C ALA A 56 -18.40 -8.60 4.58
N CYS A 57 -18.56 -7.32 4.25
CA CYS A 57 -18.89 -6.86 2.91
C CYS A 57 -17.82 -5.90 2.41
N ILE A 58 -17.23 -6.22 1.27
CA ILE A 58 -16.17 -5.44 0.63
C ILE A 58 -16.75 -4.74 -0.61
N LEU A 59 -16.80 -3.42 -0.63
CA LEU A 59 -17.05 -2.66 -1.86
C LEU A 59 -15.73 -2.49 -2.62
N ASN A 60 -15.61 -3.11 -3.79
CA ASN A 60 -14.38 -3.12 -4.58
C ASN A 60 -14.42 -2.12 -5.74
N LEU A 61 -13.65 -1.05 -5.61
CA LEU A 61 -13.45 0.05 -6.55
C LEU A 61 -12.14 -0.06 -7.35
N ALA A 62 -11.48 -1.23 -7.33
CA ALA A 62 -10.18 -1.40 -7.99
C ALA A 62 -10.27 -1.33 -9.52
N ILE A 63 -9.29 -0.67 -10.12
CA ILE A 63 -9.15 -0.46 -11.56
C ILE A 63 -7.82 -1.09 -11.99
N PRO A 64 -7.80 -2.12 -12.85
CA PRO A 64 -6.56 -2.72 -13.33
C PRO A 64 -5.63 -1.66 -13.95
N GLY A 65 -4.34 -1.68 -13.60
CA GLY A 65 -3.33 -0.76 -14.13
C GLY A 65 -3.28 0.62 -13.46
N ASP A 66 -4.14 0.89 -12.48
CA ASP A 66 -4.16 2.19 -11.77
C ASP A 66 -2.87 2.42 -10.96
N THR A 67 -2.36 3.63 -10.98
CA THR A 67 -1.19 4.08 -10.21
C THR A 67 -1.64 4.83 -8.95
N ALA A 68 -0.82 4.85 -7.89
CA ALA A 68 -1.07 5.69 -6.72
C ALA A 68 -1.17 7.16 -7.12
N ALA A 69 -0.30 7.61 -8.06
CA ALA A 69 -0.33 8.95 -8.64
C ALA A 69 -1.69 9.31 -9.22
N ALA A 70 -2.15 8.57 -10.23
CA ALA A 70 -3.40 8.85 -10.94
C ALA A 70 -4.62 8.69 -10.02
N MET A 71 -4.59 7.69 -9.13
CA MET A 71 -5.62 7.49 -8.13
C MET A 71 -5.74 8.70 -7.19
N SER A 72 -4.62 9.17 -6.63
CA SER A 72 -4.62 10.32 -5.72
C SER A 72 -5.14 11.59 -6.40
N GLU A 73 -4.79 11.81 -7.66
CA GLU A 73 -5.26 12.96 -8.44
C GLU A 73 -6.77 12.91 -8.68
N ARG A 74 -7.30 11.78 -9.15
CA ARG A 74 -8.75 11.63 -9.36
C ARG A 74 -9.53 11.74 -8.05
N ILE A 75 -8.97 11.23 -6.95
CA ILE A 75 -9.59 11.35 -5.62
C ILE A 75 -9.70 12.82 -5.20
N GLN A 76 -8.62 13.59 -5.32
CA GLN A 76 -8.61 15.02 -4.98
C GLN A 76 -9.59 15.83 -5.84
N ASN A 77 -9.71 15.47 -7.11
CA ASN A 77 -10.58 16.14 -8.08
C ASN A 77 -12.04 15.65 -8.04
N TRP A 78 -12.41 14.80 -7.07
CA TRP A 78 -13.76 14.21 -6.97
C TRP A 78 -14.21 13.44 -8.23
N ASN A 79 -13.25 12.92 -8.99
CA ASN A 79 -13.44 12.17 -10.23
C ASN A 79 -13.19 10.66 -10.04
N ASP A 80 -13.29 10.16 -8.80
CA ASP A 80 -13.18 8.74 -8.46
C ASP A 80 -14.33 8.34 -7.52
N GLU A 81 -14.91 7.15 -7.70
CA GLU A 81 -15.98 6.65 -6.82
C GLU A 81 -15.54 6.61 -5.35
N PHE A 82 -14.24 6.44 -5.10
CA PHE A 82 -13.67 6.52 -3.77
C PHE A 82 -13.98 7.87 -3.09
N SER A 83 -13.95 8.97 -3.83
CA SER A 83 -14.24 10.31 -3.29
C SER A 83 -15.65 10.38 -2.72
N PHE A 84 -16.64 9.83 -3.44
CA PHE A 84 -18.02 9.78 -2.99
C PHE A 84 -18.23 8.80 -1.83
N GLN A 85 -17.55 7.64 -1.83
CA GLN A 85 -17.68 6.65 -0.76
C GLN A 85 -16.96 7.03 0.53
N VAL A 86 -16.02 7.99 0.49
CA VAL A 86 -15.22 8.39 1.66
C VAL A 86 -15.54 9.79 2.12
N GLY A 87 -15.67 10.73 1.19
CA GLY A 87 -15.71 12.16 1.49
C GLY A 87 -17.10 12.81 1.43
N ALA A 88 -18.08 12.21 0.75
CA ALA A 88 -19.42 12.80 0.66
C ALA A 88 -20.10 12.78 2.04
N HIS A 89 -20.95 13.77 2.32
CA HIS A 89 -21.64 13.90 3.61
C HIS A 89 -22.53 12.68 3.93
N ASP A 90 -23.15 12.08 2.92
CA ASP A 90 -24.01 10.90 3.02
C ASP A 90 -23.26 9.57 2.80
N ALA A 91 -21.92 9.62 2.71
CA ALA A 91 -21.11 8.43 2.53
C ALA A 91 -21.27 7.48 3.74
N PRO A 92 -21.34 6.15 3.51
CA PRO A 92 -21.38 5.20 4.60
C PRO A 92 -20.10 5.30 5.44
N ARG A 93 -20.23 5.04 6.75
CA ARG A 93 -19.06 4.82 7.60
C ARG A 93 -18.48 3.44 7.33
N TRP A 94 -17.22 3.40 6.93
CA TRP A 94 -16.45 2.18 6.74
C TRP A 94 -15.70 1.79 8.02
N ASP A 95 -15.48 0.50 8.22
CA ASP A 95 -14.66 -0.03 9.30
C ASP A 95 -13.17 -0.06 8.90
N ALA A 96 -12.90 -0.29 7.61
CA ALA A 96 -11.56 -0.31 7.05
C ALA A 96 -11.55 0.10 5.57
N ILE A 97 -10.42 0.67 5.15
CA ILE A 97 -10.10 0.90 3.74
C ILE A 97 -8.90 0.00 3.39
N LEU A 98 -9.03 -0.81 2.35
CA LEU A 98 -7.93 -1.58 1.77
C LEU A 98 -7.43 -0.84 0.52
N MET A 99 -6.11 -0.71 0.39
CA MET A 99 -5.47 -0.04 -0.74
C MET A 99 -4.40 -0.92 -1.39
N SER A 100 -4.52 -1.18 -2.70
CA SER A 100 -3.48 -1.81 -3.52
C SER A 100 -2.96 -0.82 -4.56
N ALA A 101 -1.81 -0.20 -4.32
CA ALA A 101 -1.20 0.74 -5.26
C ALA A 101 0.33 0.81 -5.09
N GLY A 102 1.02 1.34 -6.10
CA GLY A 102 2.48 1.48 -6.15
C GLY A 102 3.17 0.52 -7.11
N GLY A 103 2.53 -0.60 -7.46
CA GLY A 103 3.08 -1.57 -8.41
C GLY A 103 3.13 -0.99 -9.83
N ASN A 104 2.01 -0.41 -10.30
CA ASN A 104 1.97 0.22 -11.62
C ASN A 104 2.81 1.50 -11.69
N ASP A 105 2.97 2.22 -10.57
CA ASP A 105 3.89 3.36 -10.48
C ASP A 105 5.32 2.91 -10.79
N LEU A 106 5.76 1.80 -10.17
CA LEU A 106 7.06 1.18 -10.47
C LEU A 106 7.16 0.71 -11.93
N ILE A 107 6.16 -0.03 -12.43
CA ILE A 107 6.16 -0.54 -13.81
C ILE A 107 6.27 0.60 -14.83
N ASN A 108 5.52 1.70 -14.62
CA ASN A 108 5.55 2.87 -15.49
C ASN A 108 6.88 3.64 -15.40
N ALA A 109 7.57 3.58 -14.25
CA ALA A 109 8.87 4.21 -14.07
C ALA A 109 10.03 3.41 -14.70
N LEU A 110 9.89 2.09 -14.90
CA LEU A 110 10.98 1.22 -15.39
C LEU A 110 11.77 1.75 -16.61
N PRO A 111 11.14 2.31 -17.67
CA PRO A 111 11.86 2.82 -18.83
C PRO A 111 12.85 3.95 -18.53
N HIS A 112 12.61 4.72 -17.46
CA HIS A 112 13.47 5.80 -17.00
C HIS A 112 14.36 5.37 -15.84
N LEU A 113 13.96 4.32 -15.13
CA LEU A 113 14.62 3.82 -13.94
C LEU A 113 15.80 2.90 -14.27
N ILE A 114 15.71 2.12 -15.35
CA ILE A 114 16.75 1.15 -15.73
C ILE A 114 17.71 1.78 -16.74
N ARG A 115 19.00 1.78 -16.40
CA ARG A 115 20.08 2.31 -17.24
C ARG A 115 20.79 1.19 -17.99
N GLY A 116 21.19 1.47 -19.23
CA GLY A 116 22.02 0.59 -20.05
C GLY A 116 23.48 1.05 -20.14
N GLY A 117 24.33 0.26 -20.81
CA GLY A 117 25.73 0.63 -21.06
C GLY A 117 26.64 0.55 -19.81
N ILE A 118 26.15 -0.04 -18.73
CA ILE A 118 26.87 -0.20 -17.46
C ILE A 118 27.51 -1.60 -17.44
N ASN A 119 28.79 -1.66 -17.08
CA ASN A 119 29.50 -2.91 -16.78
C ASN A 119 29.63 -3.08 -15.27
N SER A 120 28.65 -3.75 -14.64
CA SER A 120 28.66 -4.02 -13.20
C SER A 120 28.07 -5.40 -12.89
N HIS A 121 28.53 -5.99 -11.79
CA HIS A 121 27.96 -7.20 -11.20
C HIS A 121 26.90 -6.90 -10.13
N ARG A 122 26.63 -5.61 -9.84
CA ARG A 122 25.66 -5.18 -8.85
C ARG A 122 24.40 -4.71 -9.55
N ALA A 123 23.27 -5.33 -9.22
CA ALA A 123 21.98 -4.97 -9.79
C ALA A 123 21.60 -3.50 -9.55
N SER A 124 21.91 -2.95 -8.38
CA SER A 124 21.65 -1.55 -8.02
C SER A 124 22.29 -0.53 -8.97
N ASP A 125 23.43 -0.88 -9.58
CA ASP A 125 24.18 0.06 -10.42
C ASP A 125 23.43 0.34 -11.73
N TYR A 126 22.56 -0.57 -12.15
CA TYR A 126 21.66 -0.42 -13.30
C TYR A 126 20.46 0.48 -13.00
N VAL A 127 20.32 1.03 -11.79
CA VAL A 127 19.23 1.92 -11.42
C VAL A 127 19.67 3.37 -11.48
N ASP A 128 18.86 4.21 -12.12
CA ASP A 128 19.01 5.66 -12.03
C ASP A 128 18.50 6.15 -10.65
N SER A 129 19.39 6.76 -9.86
CA SER A 129 19.07 7.19 -8.49
C SER A 129 18.09 8.37 -8.45
N GLU A 130 18.12 9.25 -9.44
CA GLU A 130 17.22 10.40 -9.50
C GLU A 130 15.81 9.95 -9.89
N ALA A 131 15.70 9.07 -10.89
CA ALA A 131 14.42 8.47 -11.26
C ALA A 131 13.83 7.62 -10.13
N LEU A 132 14.68 6.88 -9.39
CA LEU A 132 14.26 6.11 -8.22
C LEU A 132 13.71 7.04 -7.14
N PHE A 133 14.44 8.11 -6.81
CA PHE A 133 13.99 9.08 -5.82
C PHE A 133 12.67 9.74 -6.24
N ALA A 134 12.51 10.09 -7.52
CA ALA A 134 11.26 10.66 -8.04
C ALA A 134 10.07 9.70 -7.89
N LEU A 135 10.25 8.41 -8.16
CA LEU A 135 9.23 7.37 -7.91
C LEU A 135 8.84 7.33 -6.42
N GLU A 136 9.83 7.29 -5.53
CA GLU A 136 9.60 7.22 -4.08
C GLU A 136 8.85 8.46 -3.57
N GLN A 137 9.27 9.65 -3.98
CA GLN A 137 8.60 10.90 -3.62
C GLN A 137 7.19 10.99 -4.21
N GLY A 138 6.97 10.45 -5.41
CA GLY A 138 5.65 10.32 -6.03
C GLY A 138 4.71 9.48 -5.17
N LEU A 139 5.15 8.32 -4.71
CA LEU A 139 4.38 7.46 -3.82
C LEU A 139 4.05 8.16 -2.49
N VAL A 140 5.05 8.81 -1.88
CA VAL A 140 4.86 9.57 -0.63
C VAL A 140 3.78 10.64 -0.81
N ALA A 141 3.89 11.45 -1.87
CA ALA A 141 2.92 12.52 -2.15
C ALA A 141 1.51 11.97 -2.42
N SER A 142 1.40 10.86 -3.17
CA SER A 142 0.12 10.24 -3.50
C SER A 142 -0.62 9.70 -2.28
N TYR A 143 0.07 8.95 -1.42
CA TYR A 143 -0.54 8.42 -0.21
C TYR A 143 -0.87 9.52 0.80
N ALA A 144 -0.02 10.54 0.93
CA ALA A 144 -0.32 11.70 1.75
C ALA A 144 -1.61 12.39 1.28
N ARG A 145 -1.79 12.59 -0.03
CA ARG A 145 -3.04 13.15 -0.59
C ARG A 145 -4.25 12.26 -0.29
N ILE A 146 -4.14 10.94 -0.44
CA ILE A 146 -5.24 10.00 -0.17
C ILE A 146 -5.64 10.05 1.31
N VAL A 147 -4.66 10.02 2.22
CA VAL A 147 -4.90 10.11 3.67
C VAL A 147 -5.50 11.46 4.06
N SER A 148 -4.96 12.57 3.54
CA SER A 148 -5.52 13.90 3.77
C SER A 148 -6.95 14.03 3.25
N PHE A 149 -7.29 13.40 2.12
CA PHE A 149 -8.68 13.35 1.65
C PHE A 149 -9.59 12.59 2.62
N ARG A 150 -9.15 11.42 3.11
CA ARG A 150 -9.88 10.62 4.11
C ARG A 150 -10.07 11.40 5.42
N ASP A 151 -9.10 12.22 5.80
CA ASP A 151 -9.11 12.98 7.07
C ASP A 151 -9.59 14.43 6.97
N HIS A 152 -10.07 14.89 5.81
CA HIS A 152 -10.60 16.24 5.70
C HIS A 152 -11.78 16.45 6.67
N GLU A 153 -11.98 17.69 7.11
CA GLU A 153 -12.82 18.03 8.28
C GLU A 153 -14.24 17.45 8.23
N SER A 154 -14.90 17.52 7.06
CA SER A 154 -16.24 17.00 6.84
C SER A 154 -16.31 15.52 6.45
N SER A 155 -15.18 14.80 6.39
CA SER A 155 -15.22 13.39 6.00
C SER A 155 -15.89 12.55 7.09
N PRO A 156 -16.98 11.81 6.77
CA PRO A 156 -17.54 10.85 7.71
C PRO A 156 -16.58 9.70 8.02
N ASN A 157 -15.54 9.51 7.18
CA ASN A 157 -14.55 8.44 7.29
C ASN A 157 -13.21 8.92 7.85
N ARG A 158 -13.15 10.12 8.44
CA ARG A 158 -11.98 10.59 9.18
C ARG A 158 -11.51 9.56 10.20
N GLY A 159 -10.22 9.25 10.16
CA GLY A 159 -9.55 8.27 11.03
C GLY A 159 -9.79 6.80 10.71
N VAL A 160 -10.65 6.43 9.73
CA VAL A 160 -10.89 5.03 9.37
C VAL A 160 -9.61 4.38 8.82
N PRO A 161 -9.08 3.31 9.42
CA PRO A 161 -7.76 2.79 9.08
C PRO A 161 -7.63 2.41 7.61
N ILE A 162 -6.53 2.85 6.99
CA ILE A 162 -6.14 2.46 5.64
C ILE A 162 -5.07 1.37 5.75
N PHE A 163 -5.38 0.18 5.26
CA PHE A 163 -4.45 -0.93 5.16
C PHE A 163 -3.90 -1.02 3.75
N VAL A 164 -2.58 -0.98 3.65
CA VAL A 164 -1.85 -1.11 2.40
C VAL A 164 -1.01 -2.38 2.48
N HIS A 165 -0.89 -3.10 1.37
CA HIS A 165 0.07 -4.19 1.28
C HIS A 165 1.26 -3.79 0.42
N THR A 166 2.43 -4.35 0.69
CA THR A 166 3.49 -4.36 -0.31
C THR A 166 3.13 -5.35 -1.41
N TYR A 167 3.85 -5.31 -2.54
CA TYR A 167 3.85 -6.41 -3.50
C TYR A 167 4.90 -7.44 -3.09
N ASP A 168 4.79 -8.65 -3.65
CA ASP A 168 5.79 -9.69 -3.50
C ASP A 168 6.83 -9.62 -4.64
N TYR A 169 7.91 -10.38 -4.52
CA TYR A 169 9.01 -10.42 -5.48
C TYR A 169 8.55 -10.93 -6.85
N MET A 170 8.54 -10.02 -7.83
CA MET A 170 8.12 -10.29 -9.20
C MET A 170 9.02 -11.36 -9.85
N THR A 171 8.54 -11.93 -10.95
CA THR A 171 9.21 -13.03 -11.65
C THR A 171 9.58 -12.62 -13.07
N PRO A 172 10.70 -11.89 -13.28
CA PRO A 172 11.12 -11.49 -14.62
C PRO A 172 11.17 -12.69 -15.57
N SER A 173 10.43 -12.63 -16.67
CA SER A 173 10.29 -13.75 -17.60
C SER A 173 10.09 -13.25 -19.03
N CYS A 174 10.81 -13.84 -19.98
CA CYS A 174 10.57 -13.58 -21.39
C CYS A 174 9.30 -14.28 -21.91
N ALA A 175 8.57 -15.01 -21.07
CA ALA A 175 7.33 -15.66 -21.46
C ALA A 175 6.23 -14.60 -21.74
N PRO A 176 5.49 -14.72 -22.85
CA PRO A 176 4.42 -13.77 -23.16
C PRO A 176 3.34 -13.80 -22.07
N ALA A 177 2.84 -12.61 -21.71
CA ALA A 177 1.70 -12.50 -20.81
C ALA A 177 0.42 -12.94 -21.55
N ARG A 178 -0.05 -14.16 -21.25
CA ARG A 178 -1.29 -14.69 -21.81
C ARG A 178 -2.34 -14.85 -20.72
N PHE A 179 -3.56 -14.36 -20.98
CA PHE A 179 -4.75 -14.97 -20.38
C PHE A 179 -5.19 -16.11 -21.30
N TYR A 180 -5.35 -17.30 -20.73
CA TYR A 180 -5.99 -18.44 -21.42
C TYR A 180 -5.37 -18.96 -22.71
N ASP A 181 -4.07 -18.86 -22.98
CA ASP A 181 -3.43 -19.37 -24.22
C ASP A 181 -4.07 -18.93 -25.57
N LEU A 182 -5.11 -18.10 -25.50
CA LEU A 182 -6.02 -17.69 -26.57
C LEU A 182 -6.19 -16.16 -26.60
N VAL A 183 -5.89 -15.46 -25.49
CA VAL A 183 -5.95 -13.99 -25.39
C VAL A 183 -4.62 -13.45 -24.87
N THR A 184 -3.87 -12.78 -25.74
CA THR A 184 -2.69 -11.99 -25.36
C THR A 184 -3.15 -10.78 -24.53
N ILE A 185 -2.61 -10.61 -23.33
CA ILE A 185 -2.76 -9.36 -22.56
C ILE A 185 -1.57 -8.46 -22.91
N THR A 186 -1.72 -7.15 -22.69
CA THR A 186 -0.60 -6.20 -22.60
C THR A 186 0.46 -6.73 -21.62
N GLY A 187 1.58 -7.22 -22.14
CA GLY A 187 2.73 -7.75 -21.39
C GLY A 187 3.60 -8.60 -22.32
N PRO A 188 4.85 -8.95 -21.94
CA PRO A 188 5.50 -8.79 -20.63
C PRO A 188 5.79 -7.33 -20.25
N TRP A 189 5.93 -7.06 -18.96
CA TRP A 189 6.12 -5.71 -18.39
C TRP A 189 7.56 -5.48 -17.94
N LEU A 190 8.19 -6.47 -17.30
CA LEU A 190 9.56 -6.32 -16.77
C LEU A 190 10.60 -6.61 -17.84
N SER A 191 10.53 -7.80 -18.46
CA SER A 191 11.58 -8.27 -19.36
C SER A 191 11.90 -7.33 -20.54
N PRO A 192 10.96 -6.57 -21.15
CA PRO A 192 11.32 -5.61 -22.19
C PRO A 192 12.21 -4.46 -21.70
N GLN A 193 12.04 -4.04 -20.45
CA GLN A 193 12.78 -2.92 -19.85
C GLN A 193 14.16 -3.35 -19.35
N MET A 194 14.34 -4.64 -19.03
CA MET A 194 15.58 -5.18 -18.47
C MET A 194 16.59 -5.66 -19.53
N ARG A 195 16.31 -5.49 -20.83
CA ARG A 195 17.17 -5.99 -21.92
C ARG A 195 18.61 -5.45 -21.89
N ALA A 196 18.82 -4.27 -21.31
CA ALA A 196 20.15 -3.67 -21.16
C ALA A 196 20.93 -4.19 -19.93
N VAL A 197 20.31 -5.04 -19.10
CA VAL A 197 20.87 -5.59 -17.87
C VAL A 197 21.26 -7.06 -18.10
N PRO A 198 22.45 -7.53 -17.66
CA PRO A 198 22.81 -8.93 -17.72
C PRO A 198 21.74 -9.83 -17.08
N ARG A 199 21.33 -10.89 -17.79
CA ARG A 199 20.18 -11.74 -17.39
C ARG A 199 20.29 -12.32 -15.98
N HIS A 200 21.50 -12.65 -15.54
CA HIS A 200 21.75 -13.18 -14.19
C HIS A 200 21.45 -12.16 -13.07
N LEU A 201 21.36 -10.86 -13.39
CA LEU A 201 21.02 -9.79 -12.44
C LEU A 201 19.53 -9.45 -12.41
N TRP A 202 18.70 -10.00 -13.30
CA TRP A 202 17.29 -9.59 -13.40
C TRP A 202 16.51 -9.83 -12.12
N VAL A 203 16.68 -10.99 -11.48
CA VAL A 203 16.01 -11.29 -10.21
C VAL A 203 16.48 -10.32 -9.12
N ALA A 204 17.80 -10.10 -9.00
CA ALA A 204 18.35 -9.20 -8.01
C ALA A 204 17.89 -7.75 -8.21
N LEU A 205 17.80 -7.29 -9.46
CA LEU A 205 17.31 -5.95 -9.81
C LEU A 205 15.82 -5.81 -9.50
N SER A 206 15.00 -6.79 -9.89
CA SER A 206 13.57 -6.76 -9.59
C SER A 206 13.31 -6.76 -8.08
N ASN A 207 14.02 -7.60 -7.32
CA ASN A 207 13.90 -7.63 -5.86
C ASN A 207 14.32 -6.30 -5.23
N TYR A 208 15.44 -5.72 -5.68
CA TYR A 208 15.90 -4.42 -5.22
C TYR A 208 14.82 -3.35 -5.42
N LEU A 209 14.21 -3.27 -6.61
CA LEU A 209 13.16 -2.29 -6.90
C LEU A 209 11.89 -2.50 -6.06
N VAL A 210 11.47 -3.76 -5.89
CA VAL A 210 10.33 -4.11 -5.00
C VAL A 210 10.65 -3.72 -3.56
N ASP A 211 11.88 -3.96 -3.09
CA ASP A 211 12.30 -3.56 -1.74
C ASP A 211 12.27 -2.04 -1.55
N ARG A 212 12.67 -1.26 -2.56
CA ARG A 212 12.61 0.22 -2.51
C ARG A 212 11.16 0.72 -2.37
N VAL A 213 10.24 0.20 -3.16
CA VAL A 213 8.80 0.53 -3.06
C VAL A 213 8.24 0.10 -1.70
N ALA A 214 8.52 -1.14 -1.27
CA ALA A 214 8.04 -1.65 0.01
C ALA A 214 8.55 -0.82 1.19
N ASN A 215 9.83 -0.45 1.20
CA ASN A 215 10.41 0.39 2.25
C ASN A 215 9.82 1.80 2.24
N THR A 216 9.53 2.35 1.06
CA THR A 216 8.83 3.64 0.92
C THR A 216 7.44 3.56 1.55
N LEU A 217 6.65 2.53 1.21
CA LEU A 217 5.32 2.32 1.83
C LEU A 217 5.43 2.18 3.34
N ARG A 218 6.35 1.37 3.85
CA ARG A 218 6.56 1.18 5.29
C ARG A 218 6.98 2.46 6.01
N SER A 219 7.70 3.37 5.35
CA SER A 219 8.01 4.69 5.94
C SER A 219 6.76 5.55 6.17
N LEU A 220 5.70 5.33 5.40
CA LEU A 220 4.43 6.04 5.53
C LEU A 220 3.62 5.60 6.75
N GLU A 221 3.77 4.36 7.21
CA GLU A 221 3.13 3.89 8.46
C GLU A 221 3.58 4.68 9.69
N VAL A 222 4.80 5.22 9.65
CA VAL A 222 5.34 6.06 10.74
C VAL A 222 4.81 7.50 10.66
N THR A 223 4.50 7.99 9.46
CA THR A 223 4.22 9.41 9.21
C THR A 223 2.75 9.73 8.97
N LEU A 224 1.96 8.78 8.47
CA LEU A 224 0.55 8.96 8.16
C LEU A 224 -0.36 8.38 9.25
N PRO A 225 -1.40 9.12 9.70
CA PRO A 225 -2.29 8.65 10.75
C PRO A 225 -3.15 7.46 10.29
N ASN A 226 -3.35 6.48 11.17
CA ASN A 226 -4.20 5.31 10.91
C ASN A 226 -3.89 4.65 9.55
N PHE A 227 -2.62 4.54 9.22
CA PHE A 227 -2.09 3.94 8.00
C PHE A 227 -1.26 2.72 8.39
N VAL A 228 -1.64 1.54 7.93
CA VAL A 228 -1.04 0.27 8.34
C VAL A 228 -0.49 -0.43 7.11
N VAL A 229 0.78 -0.84 7.15
CA VAL A 229 1.44 -1.50 6.03
C VAL A 229 1.67 -2.97 6.33
N ILE A 230 1.22 -3.82 5.41
CA ILE A 230 1.32 -5.28 5.50
C ILE A 230 2.40 -5.72 4.52
N ASP A 231 3.55 -6.14 5.07
CA ASP A 231 4.65 -6.66 4.28
C ASP A 231 4.29 -8.06 3.77
N THR A 232 4.15 -8.20 2.45
CA THR A 232 3.80 -9.46 1.80
C THR A 232 4.99 -10.10 1.08
N ARG A 233 6.15 -9.44 1.07
CA ARG A 233 7.35 -9.96 0.40
C ARG A 233 7.76 -11.31 0.98
N GLY A 234 8.14 -12.23 0.10
CA GLY A 234 8.56 -13.58 0.44
C GLY A 234 7.40 -14.53 0.81
N THR A 235 6.15 -14.14 0.60
CA THR A 235 4.99 -15.01 0.83
C THR A 235 4.83 -16.05 -0.30
N LEU A 236 5.13 -15.62 -1.53
CA LEU A 236 5.03 -16.41 -2.74
C LEU A 236 6.36 -17.09 -3.05
N CYS A 237 6.30 -18.32 -3.53
CA CYS A 237 7.47 -19.03 -4.01
C CYS A 237 8.02 -18.34 -5.26
N SER A 238 9.26 -17.86 -5.18
CA SER A 238 9.98 -17.31 -6.32
C SER A 238 10.15 -18.35 -7.43
N VAL A 239 10.21 -17.87 -8.66
CA VAL A 239 10.27 -18.68 -9.86
C VAL A 239 11.58 -18.38 -10.58
N ARG A 240 12.29 -19.42 -11.05
CA ARG A 240 13.53 -19.21 -11.81
C ARG A 240 13.20 -18.56 -13.16
N PRO A 241 13.97 -17.55 -13.63
CA PRO A 241 13.70 -16.86 -14.91
C PRO A 241 13.68 -17.77 -16.15
N GLU A 242 14.26 -18.96 -16.04
CA GLU A 242 14.37 -19.95 -17.12
C GLU A 242 13.12 -20.83 -17.27
N THR A 243 12.20 -20.83 -16.31
CA THR A 243 11.00 -21.66 -16.42
C THR A 243 10.01 -21.02 -17.39
N SER A 244 9.79 -21.68 -18.53
CA SER A 244 8.80 -21.32 -19.54
C SER A 244 7.35 -21.62 -19.13
N ARG A 245 7.13 -22.23 -17.96
CA ARG A 245 5.80 -22.56 -17.42
C ARG A 245 5.49 -21.75 -16.16
N ARG A 246 4.23 -21.32 -16.08
CA ARG A 246 3.58 -20.77 -14.89
C ARG A 246 3.94 -21.62 -13.68
N CYS A 247 4.62 -21.04 -12.70
CA CYS A 247 4.89 -21.72 -11.43
C CYS A 247 3.74 -21.42 -10.47
N GLY A 248 3.42 -22.39 -9.62
CA GLY A 248 2.19 -22.48 -8.83
C GLY A 248 1.63 -21.16 -8.32
N ASP A 249 2.46 -20.28 -7.75
CA ASP A 249 2.02 -19.03 -7.12
C ASP A 249 1.88 -17.81 -8.06
N TRP A 250 2.43 -17.88 -9.27
CA TRP A 250 2.45 -16.76 -10.23
C TRP A 250 1.76 -17.13 -11.54
N GLN A 251 0.84 -16.29 -11.98
CA GLN A 251 0.15 -16.42 -13.27
C GLN A 251 1.00 -15.88 -14.42
N ASN A 252 1.75 -14.79 -14.16
CA ASN A 252 2.70 -14.14 -15.06
C ASN A 252 3.73 -13.34 -14.22
N GLU A 253 4.55 -12.50 -14.86
CA GLU A 253 5.65 -11.78 -14.22
C GLU A 253 5.27 -11.00 -12.95
N ILE A 254 4.04 -10.45 -12.89
CA ILE A 254 3.62 -9.51 -11.83
C ILE A 254 2.27 -9.86 -11.18
N HIS A 255 1.52 -10.83 -11.72
CA HIS A 255 0.23 -11.22 -11.18
C HIS A 255 0.33 -12.59 -10.51
N PRO A 256 -0.03 -12.70 -9.22
CA PRO A 256 -0.20 -13.98 -8.55
C PRO A 256 -1.27 -14.85 -9.25
N SER A 257 -1.09 -16.16 -9.15
CA SER A 257 -2.11 -17.13 -9.52
C SER A 257 -3.19 -17.21 -8.43
N ARG A 258 -4.21 -18.04 -8.66
CA ARG A 258 -5.16 -18.41 -7.60
C ARG A 258 -4.46 -18.99 -6.36
N ALA A 259 -3.44 -19.84 -6.53
CA ALA A 259 -2.70 -20.41 -5.42
C ALA A 259 -1.88 -19.33 -4.69
N GLY A 260 -1.29 -18.38 -5.43
CA GLY A 260 -0.60 -17.24 -4.84
C GLY A 260 -1.53 -16.36 -3.99
N TYR A 261 -2.70 -15.99 -4.53
CA TYR A 261 -3.69 -15.23 -3.75
C TYR A 261 -4.24 -15.99 -2.54
N GLN A 262 -4.30 -17.33 -2.58
CA GLN A 262 -4.65 -18.14 -1.41
C GLN A 262 -3.61 -18.08 -0.29
N LYS A 263 -2.35 -17.72 -0.60
CA LYS A 263 -1.30 -17.48 0.41
C LYS A 263 -1.32 -16.03 0.91
N LEU A 264 -1.46 -15.06 0.01
CA LEU A 264 -1.44 -13.63 0.33
C LEU A 264 -2.67 -13.18 1.13
N ALA A 265 -3.87 -13.60 0.72
CA ALA A 265 -5.10 -13.05 1.29
C ALA A 265 -5.29 -13.35 2.78
N PRO A 266 -4.99 -14.56 3.30
CA PRO A 266 -5.05 -14.82 4.75
C PRO A 266 -4.05 -13.97 5.55
N ALA A 267 -2.84 -13.74 5.01
CA ALA A 267 -1.84 -12.91 5.67
C ALA A 267 -2.34 -11.46 5.82
N VAL A 268 -2.88 -10.89 4.74
CA VAL A 268 -3.46 -9.54 4.75
C VAL A 268 -4.71 -9.47 5.63
N ALA A 269 -5.67 -10.36 5.43
CA ALA A 269 -6.92 -10.36 6.18
C ALA A 269 -6.67 -10.53 7.68
N SER A 270 -5.75 -11.40 8.11
CA SER A 270 -5.45 -11.59 9.53
C SER A 270 -4.96 -10.31 10.22
N VAL A 271 -4.22 -9.44 9.52
CA VAL A 271 -3.75 -8.18 10.10
C VAL A 271 -4.90 -7.20 10.25
N VAL A 272 -5.70 -7.01 9.20
CA VAL A 272 -6.90 -6.16 9.21
C VAL A 272 -7.83 -6.59 10.35
N ASP A 273 -8.13 -7.87 10.39
CA ASP A 273 -9.10 -8.46 11.30
C ASP A 273 -8.65 -8.43 12.76
N ARG A 274 -7.33 -8.51 13.02
CA ARG A 274 -6.75 -8.31 14.35
C ARG A 274 -6.76 -6.84 14.76
N HIS A 275 -6.46 -5.94 13.83
CA HIS A 275 -6.44 -4.50 14.09
C HIS A 275 -7.83 -4.01 14.48
N LEU A 276 -8.86 -4.38 13.70
CA LEU A 276 -10.24 -3.96 13.96
C LEU A 276 -10.76 -4.49 15.31
N ARG A 277 -10.41 -5.72 15.70
CA ARG A 277 -10.77 -6.28 17.01
C ARG A 277 -10.14 -5.49 18.16
N ARG A 278 -8.83 -5.22 18.09
CA ARG A 278 -8.12 -4.44 19.12
C ARG A 278 -8.69 -3.03 19.29
N SER A 279 -9.09 -2.40 18.18
CA SER A 279 -9.70 -1.07 18.22
C SER A 279 -11.09 -1.08 18.86
N ALA A 280 -11.86 -2.16 18.68
CA ALA A 280 -13.16 -2.33 19.32
C ALA A 280 -13.06 -2.65 20.82
N GLU A 281 -11.98 -3.29 21.25
CA GLU A 281 -11.72 -3.67 22.65
C GLU A 281 -11.15 -2.52 23.50
N ARG A 282 -10.65 -1.44 22.89
CA ARG A 282 -10.25 -0.22 23.62
C ARG A 282 -11.51 0.60 23.94
N PRO A 283 -11.91 0.75 25.21
CA PRO A 283 -13.09 1.55 25.56
C PRO A 283 -12.89 3.00 25.10
N CYS A 284 -13.92 3.59 24.51
CA CYS A 284 -14.00 5.03 24.30
C CYS A 284 -14.16 5.69 25.69
N GLY A 285 -13.03 6.00 26.34
CA GLY A 285 -13.02 6.61 27.68
C GLY A 285 -11.98 5.99 28.62
N ALA A 286 -10.70 6.10 28.28
CA ALA A 286 -9.69 6.34 29.30
C ALA A 286 -9.28 7.79 29.12
N ASP A 287 -10.01 8.68 29.81
CA ASP A 287 -9.59 10.04 30.03
C ASP A 287 -8.23 9.93 30.75
N VAL A 288 -7.14 10.07 30.01
CA VAL A 288 -5.82 10.26 30.62
C VAL A 288 -5.90 11.65 31.21
N SER A 289 -6.38 11.71 32.45
CA SER A 289 -6.28 12.91 33.26
C SER A 289 -4.81 13.28 33.29
N LEU A 290 -4.44 14.29 32.53
CA LEU A 290 -3.17 14.97 32.72
C LEU A 290 -3.13 15.36 34.20
N PRO A 291 -2.04 15.07 34.94
CA PRO A 291 -1.94 15.51 36.31
C PRO A 291 -2.15 17.03 36.32
N ARG A 292 -3.12 17.48 37.13
CA ARG A 292 -3.36 18.90 37.37
C ARG A 292 -2.03 19.53 37.79
N SER A 293 -1.72 20.65 37.17
CA SER A 293 -0.56 21.48 37.46
C SER A 293 -0.72 22.17 38.81
N ASP A 294 -0.59 21.41 39.89
CA ASP A 294 -0.44 21.92 41.25
C ASP A 294 0.90 21.41 41.81
N ASP A 295 2.01 21.73 41.14
CA ASP A 295 3.33 21.69 41.78
C ASP A 295 4.33 22.69 41.15
N GLU A 296 3.86 23.86 40.71
CA GLU A 296 4.72 25.02 40.49
C GLU A 296 4.99 25.74 41.82
N SER A 297 5.72 25.10 42.74
CA SER A 297 6.27 25.83 43.89
C SER A 297 7.50 25.20 44.54
N ARG A 298 8.27 24.38 43.83
CA ARG A 298 9.59 23.95 44.30
C ARG A 298 10.56 23.78 43.14
N PHE A 299 11.17 24.86 42.69
CA PHE A 299 12.56 24.93 42.17
C PHE A 299 12.84 26.35 41.67
N ILE A 300 12.93 27.30 42.60
CA ILE A 300 13.72 28.51 42.43
C ILE A 300 14.74 28.52 43.56
N THR A 301 15.97 28.13 43.24
CA THR A 301 17.22 28.56 43.90
C THR A 301 18.38 27.86 43.18
N ASP A 302 18.85 28.46 42.09
CA ASP A 302 20.26 28.85 41.95
C ASP A 302 20.48 29.48 40.58
N CYS A 303 20.27 30.79 40.53
CA CYS A 303 20.75 31.64 39.44
C CYS A 303 22.06 32.27 39.91
N GLY A 304 23.18 31.64 39.55
CA GLY A 304 24.53 32.05 39.92
C GLY A 304 25.43 32.31 38.71
N SER A 305 25.32 33.51 38.13
CA SER A 305 26.41 34.25 37.49
C SER A 305 27.13 33.63 36.27
N MET A 306 26.57 33.84 35.07
CA MET A 306 27.31 33.78 33.80
C MET A 306 27.52 35.18 33.20
N ALA A 307 28.04 36.09 34.04
CA ALA A 307 28.38 37.46 33.65
C ALA A 307 29.70 37.91 34.31
N GLY A 308 30.76 37.12 34.14
CA GLY A 308 32.09 37.42 34.70
C GLY A 308 33.29 37.09 33.78
N PHE A 309 33.09 36.39 32.67
CA PHE A 309 34.19 35.79 31.91
C PHE A 309 34.77 36.68 30.79
N LEU A 310 34.24 37.90 30.56
CA LEU A 310 34.71 38.80 29.49
C LEU A 310 35.39 40.09 29.97
N ARG A 311 35.80 40.18 31.24
CA ARG A 311 36.62 41.28 31.74
C ARG A 311 37.58 40.81 32.82
N ARG A 312 38.71 40.19 32.45
CA ARG A 312 40.00 40.19 33.20
C ARG A 312 41.03 39.22 32.60
N LEU A 313 41.49 39.47 31.38
CA LEU A 313 42.80 39.00 30.89
C LEU A 313 43.43 40.03 29.93
N ARG A 314 43.33 41.31 30.31
CA ARG A 314 44.24 42.40 29.91
C ARG A 314 44.93 42.89 31.18
N MET A 315 46.26 43.08 31.12
CA MET A 315 47.21 43.59 32.15
C MET A 315 47.67 42.49 33.14
N GLN A 316 48.81 41.81 32.95
CA GLN A 316 50.22 42.16 33.29
C GLN A 316 50.52 42.23 34.80
N PRO A 317 51.73 41.82 35.26
CA PRO A 317 53.07 42.05 34.68
C PRO A 317 53.62 40.91 33.83
#